data_AF-A0A7J5AJ53-F1
#
_entry.id   AF-A0A7J5AJ53-F1
#
_cell.length_a   1.000
_cell.length_b   1.000
_cell.length_c   1.000
_cell.angle_alpha   90.00
_cell.angle_beta   90.00
_cell.angle_gamma   90.00
#
_symmetry.space_group_name_H-M   'P 1'
#
loop_
_entity.id
_entity.type
_entity.pdbx_description
1 polymer ?
#
loop_
_entity_poly.entity_id
_entity_poly.type
_entity_poly.pdbx_seq_one_letter_code
_entity_poly.pdbx_strand_id
1 'polypeptide(L)'
;MNEFKLDEQPKIKSGFKVPENYFDDFSAKVLKQLPENEPKIITLFTRKKTWLYAVAAIIIIALSIPIYTTILTQESTLDKTTIENYLTNQDAISDDELVNLLDEDDIQKMKINFNIEDKAIEDLLSTNSNLEEYIIN
;
A
#
# COMPACT_ATOMS: atom_id res chain seq x y z
N MET A 1 43.69 -103.51 43.93
CA MET A 1 43.28 -102.52 42.91
C MET A 1 43.92 -101.21 43.32
N ASN A 2 44.77 -100.60 42.47
CA ASN A 2 45.53 -99.41 42.84
C ASN A 2 44.64 -98.15 42.78
N GLU A 3 44.91 -97.21 43.68
CA GLU A 3 44.14 -95.97 43.88
C GLU A 3 44.41 -94.96 42.74
N PHE A 4 43.36 -94.51 42.06
CA PHE A 4 43.48 -93.55 40.95
C PHE A 4 43.57 -92.12 41.52
N LYS A 5 44.75 -91.50 41.45
CA LYS A 5 44.98 -90.13 41.93
C LYS A 5 44.75 -89.13 40.80
N LEU A 6 43.73 -88.28 40.95
CA LEU A 6 43.27 -87.32 39.93
C LEU A 6 44.19 -86.11 39.74
N ASP A 7 45.09 -85.85 40.69
CA ASP A 7 45.88 -84.61 40.75
C ASP A 7 47.15 -84.61 39.88
N GLU A 8 47.54 -85.77 39.33
CA GLU A 8 48.80 -85.93 38.59
C GLU A 8 48.64 -85.82 37.06
N GLN A 9 47.42 -85.56 36.55
CA GLN A 9 47.18 -85.41 35.11
C GLN A 9 47.13 -83.94 34.65
N PRO A 10 47.70 -83.59 33.49
CA PRO A 10 47.65 -82.22 32.98
C PRO A 10 46.20 -81.82 32.68
N LYS A 11 45.69 -80.82 33.42
CA LYS A 11 44.34 -80.26 33.22
C LYS A 11 44.20 -79.78 31.77
N ILE A 12 43.23 -80.33 31.04
CA ILE A 12 42.91 -79.94 29.67
C ILE A 12 42.52 -78.46 29.69
N LYS A 13 43.25 -77.61 28.96
CA LYS A 13 42.91 -76.19 28.85
C LYS A 13 41.58 -76.06 28.11
N SER A 14 40.58 -75.43 28.73
CA SER A 14 39.28 -75.13 28.10
C SER A 14 39.49 -74.40 26.78
N GLY A 15 38.83 -74.87 25.71
CA GLY A 15 38.85 -74.24 24.38
C GLY A 15 38.05 -72.95 24.30
N PHE A 16 37.26 -72.63 25.32
CA PHE A 16 36.49 -71.39 25.42
C PHE A 16 37.33 -70.30 26.09
N LYS A 17 38.37 -69.83 25.40
CA LYS A 17 39.13 -68.65 25.81
C LYS A 17 38.76 -67.45 24.94
N VAL A 18 38.46 -66.34 25.59
CA VAL A 18 38.30 -65.06 24.90
C VAL A 18 39.64 -64.64 24.30
N PRO A 19 39.64 -63.99 23.12
CA PRO A 19 40.84 -63.38 22.55
C PRO A 19 41.47 -62.37 23.51
N GLU A 20 42.79 -62.20 23.42
CA GLU A 20 43.48 -61.13 24.15
C GLU A 20 42.85 -59.77 23.81
N ASN A 21 42.66 -58.95 24.83
CA ASN A 21 42.09 -57.59 24.74
C ASN A 21 40.67 -57.49 24.16
N TYR A 22 39.90 -58.59 24.09
CA TYR A 22 38.52 -58.57 23.59
C TYR A 22 37.64 -57.54 24.32
N PHE A 23 37.73 -57.51 25.65
CA PHE A 23 36.93 -56.60 26.48
C PHE A 23 37.47 -55.18 26.49
N ASP A 24 38.80 -55.01 26.34
CA ASP A 24 39.44 -53.70 26.32
C ASP A 24 39.04 -52.91 25.05
N ASP A 25 38.97 -53.59 23.89
CA ASP A 25 38.62 -52.98 22.61
C ASP A 25 37.11 -52.94 22.31
N PHE A 26 36.30 -53.63 23.11
CA PHE A 26 34.86 -53.79 22.86
C PHE A 26 34.14 -52.44 22.80
N SER A 27 34.37 -51.57 23.77
CA SER A 27 33.74 -50.25 23.86
C SER A 27 34.06 -49.39 22.63
N ALA A 28 35.33 -49.38 22.21
CA ALA A 28 35.77 -48.63 21.04
C ALA A 28 35.15 -49.15 19.73
N LYS A 29 34.97 -50.47 19.59
CA LYS A 29 34.30 -51.08 18.43
C LYS A 29 32.82 -50.71 18.36
N VAL A 30 32.12 -50.72 19.50
CA VAL A 30 30.71 -50.34 19.57
C VAL A 30 30.52 -48.87 19.21
N LEU A 31 31.33 -47.97 19.78
CA LEU A 31 31.24 -46.54 19.50
C LEU A 31 31.50 -46.20 18.02
N LYS A 32 32.43 -46.91 17.36
CA LYS A 32 32.71 -46.73 15.92
C LYS A 32 31.61 -47.24 14.99
N GLN A 33 30.75 -48.14 15.46
CA GLN A 33 29.63 -48.66 14.68
C GLN A 33 28.36 -47.82 14.83
N LEU A 34 28.34 -46.88 15.78
CA LEU A 34 27.24 -45.93 15.89
C LEU A 34 27.33 -44.89 14.77
N PRO A 35 26.20 -44.53 14.14
CA PRO A 35 26.18 -43.45 13.17
C PRO A 35 26.58 -42.14 13.84
N GLU A 36 27.47 -41.38 13.20
CA GLU A 36 27.79 -40.02 13.63
C GLU A 36 26.50 -39.18 13.58
N ASN A 37 25.98 -38.83 14.76
CA ASN A 37 24.84 -37.94 14.88
C ASN A 37 25.32 -36.50 14.72
N GLU A 38 25.60 -36.08 13.49
CA GLU A 38 25.77 -34.67 13.20
C GLU A 38 24.41 -33.97 13.36
N PRO A 39 24.30 -32.89 14.16
CA PRO A 39 23.06 -32.16 14.28
C PRO A 39 22.71 -31.54 12.92
N LYS A 40 21.51 -31.83 12.43
CA LYS A 40 20.99 -31.26 11.18
C LYS A 40 20.85 -29.74 11.30
N ILE A 41 21.86 -29.00 10.86
CA ILE A 41 21.83 -27.54 10.81
C ILE A 41 20.93 -27.08 9.66
N ILE A 42 19.81 -26.45 9.98
CA ILE A 42 18.98 -25.74 9.00
C ILE A 42 19.28 -24.25 9.06
N THR A 43 19.56 -23.65 7.90
CA THR A 43 19.81 -22.21 7.82
C THR A 43 18.50 -21.43 8.04
N LEU A 44 18.40 -20.66 9.12
CA LEU A 44 17.21 -19.86 9.46
C LEU A 44 16.88 -18.77 8.42
N PHE A 45 17.88 -18.29 7.68
CA PHE A 45 17.74 -17.16 6.76
C PHE A 45 16.99 -17.47 5.47
N THR A 46 16.97 -18.73 5.01
CA THR A 46 16.31 -19.09 3.74
C THR A 46 14.79 -19.08 3.85
N ARG A 47 14.24 -19.38 5.03
CA ARG A 47 12.79 -19.36 5.29
C ARG A 47 12.22 -17.96 5.52
N LYS A 48 13.05 -16.99 5.91
CA LYS A 48 12.61 -15.61 6.18
C LYS A 48 12.53 -14.74 4.93
N LYS A 49 13.20 -15.12 3.83
CA LYS A 49 13.19 -14.34 2.57
C LYS A 49 11.79 -14.21 1.97
N THR A 50 11.01 -15.30 1.95
CA THR A 50 9.63 -15.27 1.43
C THR A 50 8.72 -14.37 2.26
N TRP A 51 8.88 -14.37 3.58
CA TRP A 51 8.15 -13.47 4.47
C TRP A 51 8.58 -12.01 4.28
N LEU A 52 9.87 -11.76 4.05
CA LEU A 52 10.39 -10.42 3.75
C LEU A 52 9.83 -9.89 2.43
N TYR A 53 9.72 -10.72 1.38
CA TYR A 53 9.05 -10.35 0.13
C TYR A 53 7.55 -10.11 0.31
N ALA A 54 6.87 -10.91 1.14
CA ALA A 54 5.45 -10.70 1.45
C ALA A 54 5.22 -9.34 2.15
N VAL A 55 6.06 -9.01 3.13
CA VAL A 55 6.02 -7.70 3.82
C VAL A 55 6.30 -6.56 2.84
N ALA A 56 7.31 -6.70 1.97
CA ALA A 56 7.61 -5.69 0.95
C ALA A 56 6.43 -5.46 -0.01
N ALA A 57 5.76 -6.52 -0.47
CA ALA A 57 4.59 -6.42 -1.34
C ALA A 57 3.42 -5.68 -0.67
N ILE A 58 3.16 -5.96 0.62
CA ILE A 58 2.12 -5.27 1.39
C ILE A 58 2.44 -3.77 1.51
N ILE A 59 3.71 -3.41 1.75
CA ILE A 59 4.12 -2.00 1.84
C ILE A 59 3.92 -1.29 0.49
N ILE A 60 4.28 -1.92 -0.63
CA ILE A 60 4.08 -1.35 -1.97
C ILE A 60 2.59 -1.12 -2.24
N ILE A 61 1.74 -2.09 -1.91
CA ILE A 61 0.28 -1.95 -2.06
C ILE A 61 -0.23 -0.82 -1.17
N ALA A 62 0.18 -0.78 0.11
CA ALA A 62 -0.25 0.24 1.05
C ALA A 62 0.12 1.67 0.62
N LEU A 63 1.33 1.85 0.05
CA LEU A 63 1.77 3.13 -0.49
C LEU A 63 1.06 3.50 -1.79
N SER A 64 0.58 2.51 -2.55
CA SER A 64 -0.14 2.74 -3.82
C SER A 64 -1.59 3.15 -3.61
N ILE A 65 -2.21 2.81 -2.48
CA ILE A 65 -3.61 3.16 -2.16
C ILE A 65 -3.87 4.67 -2.22
N PRO A 66 -3.14 5.55 -1.51
CA PRO A 66 -3.42 6.98 -1.53
C PRO A 66 -3.22 7.59 -2.93
N ILE A 67 -2.21 7.12 -3.66
CA ILE A 67 -1.91 7.57 -5.04
C ILE A 67 -3.07 7.23 -5.98
N TYR A 68 -3.59 6.01 -5.90
CA TYR A 68 -4.74 5.59 -6.68
C TYR A 68 -5.98 6.43 -6.38
N THR A 69 -6.25 6.71 -5.09
CA THR A 69 -7.38 7.57 -4.72
C THR A 69 -7.21 8.99 -5.25
N THR A 70 -6.03 9.61 -5.13
CA THR A 70 -5.82 10.99 -5.61
C THR A 70 -5.98 11.15 -7.12
N ILE A 71 -5.59 10.15 -7.92
CA ILE A 71 -5.74 10.19 -9.38
C ILE A 71 -7.20 9.96 -9.78
N LEU A 72 -7.89 9.04 -9.11
CA LEU A 72 -9.28 8.71 -9.44
C LEU A 72 -10.27 9.77 -8.94
N THR A 73 -9.99 10.42 -7.81
CA THR A 73 -10.81 11.51 -7.24
C THR A 73 -10.37 12.89 -7.70
N GLN A 74 -9.47 12.99 -8.68
CA GLN A 74 -9.17 14.26 -9.31
C GLN A 74 -10.37 14.63 -10.18
N GLU A 75 -11.40 15.18 -9.54
CA GLU A 75 -12.41 15.94 -10.28
C GLU A 75 -11.66 17.06 -11.00
N SER A 76 -11.80 17.09 -12.33
CA SER A 76 -11.35 18.23 -13.12
C SER A 76 -12.20 19.41 -12.69
N THR A 77 -11.77 20.14 -11.66
CA THR A 77 -12.36 21.42 -11.33
C THR A 77 -12.18 22.28 -12.56
N LEU A 78 -13.28 22.52 -13.27
CA LEU A 78 -13.27 23.37 -14.46
C LEU A 78 -12.72 24.72 -14.03
N ASP A 79 -11.63 25.13 -14.66
CA ASP A 79 -11.03 26.42 -14.35
C ASP A 79 -12.03 27.53 -14.72
N LYS A 80 -12.12 28.55 -13.86
CA LYS A 80 -13.07 29.66 -14.06
C LYS A 80 -12.88 30.31 -15.43
N THR A 81 -11.63 30.49 -15.86
CA THR A 81 -11.28 31.02 -17.19
C THR A 81 -11.80 30.13 -18.32
N THR A 82 -11.82 28.81 -18.12
CA THR A 82 -12.33 27.85 -19.11
C THR A 82 -13.85 27.97 -19.22
N ILE A 83 -14.55 28.10 -18.10
CA ILE A 83 -16.00 28.31 -18.07
C ILE A 83 -16.37 29.65 -18.71
N GLU A 84 -15.67 30.73 -18.35
CA GLU A 84 -15.87 32.06 -18.95
C GLU A 84 -15.67 32.02 -20.46
N ASN A 85 -14.57 31.43 -20.93
CA ASN A 85 -14.32 31.29 -22.37
C ASN A 85 -15.40 30.44 -23.06
N TYR A 86 -15.87 29.38 -22.43
CA TYR A 86 -16.96 28.58 -22.99
C TYR A 86 -18.25 29.40 -23.12
N LEU A 87 -18.64 30.12 -22.08
CA LEU A 87 -19.85 30.95 -22.09
C LEU A 87 -19.76 32.11 -23.08
N THR A 88 -18.60 32.75 -23.22
CA THR A 88 -18.42 33.91 -24.12
C THR A 88 -18.29 33.50 -25.60
N ASN A 89 -17.71 32.35 -25.91
CA ASN A 89 -17.44 31.95 -27.29
C ASN A 89 -18.49 30.98 -27.87
N GLN A 90 -19.45 30.54 -27.08
CA GLN A 90 -20.49 29.60 -27.51
C GLN A 90 -21.78 30.34 -27.84
N ASP A 91 -22.19 30.33 -29.11
CA ASP A 91 -23.44 30.95 -29.60
C ASP A 91 -24.73 30.25 -29.11
N ALA A 92 -24.62 29.25 -28.22
CA ALA A 92 -25.74 28.39 -27.84
C ALA A 92 -26.61 29.01 -26.73
N ILE A 93 -26.12 30.01 -26.01
CA ILE A 93 -26.84 30.67 -24.93
C ILE A 93 -26.91 32.16 -25.26
N SER A 94 -28.11 32.71 -25.24
CA SER A 94 -28.31 34.15 -25.43
C SER A 94 -28.09 34.92 -24.13
N ASP A 95 -27.64 36.18 -24.23
CA ASP A 95 -27.47 37.06 -23.07
C ASP A 95 -28.78 37.20 -22.28
N ASP A 96 -29.93 37.22 -22.96
CA ASP A 96 -31.25 37.30 -22.34
C ASP A 96 -31.58 36.05 -21.50
N GLU A 97 -31.19 34.85 -21.97
CA GLU A 97 -31.35 33.62 -21.19
C GLU A 97 -30.45 33.61 -19.95
N LEU A 98 -29.23 34.16 -20.04
CA LEU A 98 -28.34 34.31 -18.89
C LEU A 98 -28.96 35.24 -17.85
N VAL A 99 -29.50 36.38 -18.27
CA VAL A 99 -30.16 37.35 -17.37
C VAL A 99 -31.35 36.73 -16.65
N ASN A 100 -32.16 35.91 -17.34
CA ASN A 100 -33.29 35.21 -16.72
C ASN A 100 -32.86 34.15 -15.69
N LEU A 101 -31.60 33.70 -15.73
CA LEU A 101 -31.04 32.72 -14.80
C LEU A 101 -30.41 33.37 -13.56
N LEU A 102 -30.26 34.69 -13.55
CA LEU A 102 -29.74 35.43 -12.39
C LEU A 102 -30.85 35.71 -11.38
N ASP A 103 -30.54 35.53 -10.10
CA ASP A 103 -31.43 35.91 -9.03
C ASP A 103 -31.19 37.36 -8.56
N GLU A 104 -32.07 37.85 -7.70
CA GLU A 104 -32.00 39.23 -7.20
C GLU A 104 -30.72 39.49 -6.38
N ASP A 105 -30.22 38.47 -5.68
CA ASP A 105 -28.98 38.56 -4.90
C ASP A 105 -27.74 38.70 -5.80
N ASP A 106 -27.71 38.00 -6.94
CA ASP A 106 -26.64 38.08 -7.92
C ASP A 106 -26.63 39.42 -8.64
N ILE A 107 -27.81 39.95 -8.99
CA ILE A 107 -27.94 41.29 -9.57
C ILE A 107 -27.43 42.36 -8.59
N GLN A 108 -27.75 42.24 -7.30
CA GLN A 108 -27.26 43.18 -6.29
C GLN A 108 -25.73 43.17 -6.15
N LYS A 109 -25.08 42.00 -6.28
CA LYS A 109 -23.62 41.89 -6.25
C LYS A 109 -22.95 42.51 -7.48
N MET A 110 -23.62 42.51 -8.64
CA MET A 110 -23.13 43.15 -9.87
C MET A 110 -23.34 44.66 -9.89
N LYS A 111 -24.09 45.23 -8.94
CA LYS A 111 -24.37 46.66 -8.88
C LYS A 111 -23.05 47.45 -8.78
N ILE A 112 -22.67 48.10 -9.87
CA ILE A 112 -21.53 49.02 -9.89
C ILE A 112 -21.99 50.30 -9.20
N ASN A 113 -21.35 50.65 -8.08
CA ASN A 113 -21.59 51.91 -7.41
C ASN A 113 -20.94 53.05 -8.20
N PHE A 114 -21.65 53.56 -9.19
CA PHE A 114 -21.28 54.83 -9.79
C PHE A 114 -21.54 55.92 -8.74
N ASN A 115 -20.50 56.61 -8.30
CA ASN A 115 -20.59 57.74 -7.38
C ASN A 115 -21.17 58.98 -8.07
N ILE A 116 -22.33 58.80 -8.71
CA ILE A 116 -23.09 59.80 -9.43
C ILE A 116 -24.18 60.26 -8.48
N GLU A 117 -24.32 61.57 -8.34
CA GLU A 117 -25.37 62.17 -7.52
C GLU A 117 -26.74 61.93 -8.17
N ASP A 118 -27.75 61.52 -7.37
CA ASP A 118 -29.10 61.21 -7.87
C ASP A 118 -29.70 62.36 -8.68
N LYS A 119 -29.37 63.61 -8.32
CA LYS A 119 -29.77 64.82 -9.05
C LYS A 119 -29.22 64.87 -10.47
N ALA A 120 -27.99 64.39 -10.70
CA ALA A 120 -27.40 64.34 -12.02
C ALA A 120 -28.05 63.25 -12.89
N ILE A 121 -28.51 62.15 -12.28
CA ILE A 121 -29.29 61.10 -12.95
C ILE A 121 -30.66 61.64 -13.33
N GLU A 122 -31.35 62.31 -12.40
CA GLU A 122 -32.67 62.90 -12.64
C GLU A 122 -32.65 63.93 -13.78
N ASP A 123 -31.65 64.81 -13.82
CA ASP A 123 -31.48 65.81 -14.88
C ASP A 123 -31.23 65.17 -16.25
N LEU A 124 -30.37 64.14 -16.30
CA LEU A 124 -30.10 63.38 -17.52
C LEU A 124 -31.33 62.61 -18.03
N LEU A 125 -32.06 61.95 -17.13
CA LEU A 125 -33.26 61.19 -17.48
C LEU A 125 -34.40 62.13 -17.91
N SER A 126 -34.57 63.27 -17.24
CA SER A 126 -35.60 64.26 -17.57
C SER A 126 -35.34 64.98 -18.89
N THR A 127 -34.07 65.14 -19.26
CA THR A 127 -33.68 65.76 -20.54
C THR A 127 -33.72 64.76 -21.71
N ASN A 128 -33.73 63.45 -21.45
CA ASN A 128 -33.74 62.43 -22.49
C ASN A 128 -35.15 62.19 -23.05
N SER A 129 -35.44 62.80 -24.19
CA SER A 129 -36.75 62.69 -24.86
C SER A 129 -37.13 61.27 -25.33
N ASN A 130 -36.17 60.35 -25.42
CA ASN A 130 -36.39 58.97 -25.88
C ASN A 130 -36.57 58.00 -24.71
N LEU A 131 -36.52 58.46 -23.46
CA LEU A 131 -36.59 57.59 -22.28
C LEU A 131 -37.91 56.78 -22.25
N GLU A 132 -39.01 57.42 -22.63
CA GLU A 132 -40.32 56.77 -22.66
C GLU A 132 -40.39 55.65 -23.73
N GLU A 133 -39.63 55.76 -24.81
CA GLU A 133 -39.55 54.72 -25.85
C GLU A 133 -38.73 53.49 -25.41
N TYR A 134 -37.71 53.67 -24.56
CA TYR A 134 -36.91 52.57 -24.00
C TYR A 134 -37.58 51.81 -22.85
N ILE A 135 -38.61 52.37 -22.22
CA ILE A 135 -39.34 51.71 -21.11
C ILE A 135 -40.50 50.87 -21.64
N ILE A 136 -41.04 51.21 -22.82
CA ILE A 136 -42.25 50.61 -23.40
C ILE A 136 -41.92 49.42 -24.32
N ASN A 137 -40.67 49.29 -24.77
CA ASN A 137 -40.21 48.24 -25.70
C ASN A 137 -39.18 47.33 -25.03
#